data_AF-A0A1Q2LK28-F1
#
_entry.id   AF-A0A1Q2LK28-F1
#
_cell.length_a   1.000
_cell.length_b   1.000
_cell.length_c   1.000
_cell.angle_alpha   90.00
_cell.angle_beta   90.00
_cell.angle_gamma   90.00
#
_symmetry.space_group_name_H-M   'P 1'
#
loop_
_entity.id
_entity.type
_entity.pdbx_description
1 polymer ?
#
loop_
_entity_poly.entity_id
_entity_poly.type
_entity_poly.pdbx_seq_one_letter_code
_entity_poly.pdbx_strand_id
1 'polypeptide(L)' 'MELQAFDLGNGVCKYLDLDSNMCKIYDNRPEICNIESMYEKHFYRFYTKEEFIRLNIESCNAMQERFGIEDRFRIK' A
#
# COMPACT_ATOMS: atom_id res chain seq x y z
N MET A 1 16.31 -3.84 3.09
CA MET A 1 14.84 -3.68 3.22
C MET A 1 14.18 -4.35 2.02
N GLU A 2 13.04 -5.05 2.16
CA GLU A 2 12.43 -5.86 1.10
C GLU A 2 12.23 -5.11 -0.23
N LEU A 3 11.86 -3.83 -0.16
CA LEU A 3 11.59 -2.99 -1.35
C LEU A 3 12.80 -2.19 -1.86
N GLN A 4 13.99 -2.36 -1.28
CA GLN A 4 15.17 -1.54 -1.63
C GLN A 4 15.58 -1.66 -3.10
N ALA A 5 15.38 -2.84 -3.72
CA ALA A 5 15.71 -3.06 -5.14
C ALA A 5 14.74 -2.37 -6.12
N PHE A 6 13.62 -1.84 -5.61
CA PHE A 6 12.58 -1.17 -6.39
C PHE A 6 12.66 0.36 -6.27
N ASP A 7 13.28 0.88 -5.21
CA ASP A 7 13.45 2.32 -4.96
C ASP A 7 14.52 2.92 -5.88
N LEU A 8 14.21 4.09 -6.46
CA LEU A 8 15.15 4.91 -7.23
C LEU A 8 16.09 5.73 -6.33
N GLY A 9 16.00 5.59 -5.01
CA GLY A 9 16.78 6.31 -4.01
C GLY A 9 16.15 7.65 -3.60
N ASN A 10 14.94 7.93 -4.08
CA ASN A 10 14.15 9.11 -3.77
C ASN A 10 12.75 8.74 -3.20
N GLY A 11 12.53 7.47 -2.87
CA GLY A 11 11.24 6.96 -2.40
C GLY A 11 10.26 6.61 -3.53
N VAL A 12 10.63 6.79 -4.80
CA VAL A 12 9.80 6.42 -5.96
C VAL A 12 10.19 5.04 -6.47
N CYS A 13 9.19 4.19 -6.70
CA CYS A 13 9.39 2.88 -7.30
C CYS A 13 9.74 2.99 -8.79
N LYS A 14 10.76 2.27 -9.25
CA LYS A 14 11.21 2.23 -10.66
C LYS A 14 10.17 1.68 -11.64
N TYR A 15 9.13 0.99 -11.15
CA TYR A 15 8.02 0.48 -11.96
C TYR A 15 6.75 1.35 -11.89
N LEU A 16 6.80 2.52 -11.23
CA LEU A 16 5.71 3.47 -11.30
C LEU A 16 5.61 4.04 -12.73
N ASP A 17 4.44 3.92 -13.34
CA ASP A 17 4.07 4.70 -14.50
C ASP A 17 3.63 6.10 -14.07
N LEU A 18 4.37 7.12 -14.46
CA LEU A 18 4.11 8.50 -14.06
C LEU A 18 2.95 9.14 -14.81
N ASP A 19 2.59 8.59 -15.98
CA ASP A 19 1.49 9.13 -16.79
C ASP A 19 0.15 8.62 -16.24
N SER A 20 0.09 7.33 -15.93
CA SER A 20 -1.15 6.69 -15.46
C SER A 20 -1.24 6.53 -13.93
N ASN A 21 -0.16 6.79 -13.18
CA ASN A 21 -0.02 6.45 -11.77
C ASN A 21 -0.28 4.95 -11.45
N MET A 22 0.01 4.05 -12.40
CA MET A 22 -0.16 2.60 -12.22
C MET A 22 1.18 1.89 -12.08
N CYS A 23 1.17 0.71 -11.45
CA CYS A 23 2.36 -0.14 -11.38
C CYS A 23 2.53 -0.94 -12.68
N LYS A 24 3.68 -0.82 -13.34
CA LYS A 24 4.00 -1.55 -14.59
C LYS A 24 4.14 -3.06 -14.43
N ILE A 25 4.29 -3.53 -13.20
CA ILE A 25 4.40 -4.96 -12.85
C ILE A 25 3.26 -5.37 -11.92
N TYR A 26 2.08 -4.77 -12.02
CA TYR A 26 0.99 -4.93 -11.06
C TYR A 26 0.70 -6.42 -10.74
N ASP A 27 0.61 -7.28 -11.75
CA ASP A 27 0.33 -8.70 -11.56
C ASP A 27 1.48 -9.47 -10.88
N ASN A 28 2.71 -8.98 -11.04
CA ASN A 28 3.94 -9.56 -10.48
C ASN A 28 4.51 -8.71 -9.33
N ARG A 29 3.70 -7.86 -8.71
CA ARG A 29 4.15 -6.97 -7.65
C ARG A 29 4.61 -7.79 -6.42
N PRO A 30 5.62 -7.32 -5.67
CA PRO A 30 6.04 -7.97 -4.43
C PRO A 30 4.88 -8.16 -3.45
N GLU A 31 4.96 -9.18 -2.59
CA GLU A 31 3.89 -9.52 -1.64
C GLU A 31 3.51 -8.34 -0.75
N ILE A 32 4.50 -7.60 -0.24
CA ILE A 32 4.30 -6.38 0.57
C ILE A 32 3.49 -5.29 -0.15
N CYS A 33 3.45 -5.29 -1.50
CA CYS A 33 2.63 -4.39 -2.31
C CYS A 33 1.25 -4.97 -2.65
N ASN A 34 0.90 -6.16 -2.14
CA ASN A 34 -0.36 -6.84 -2.40
C ASN A 34 -1.10 -7.12 -1.09
N ILE A 35 -2.10 -6.28 -0.79
CA ILE A 35 -2.92 -6.33 0.43
C ILE A 35 -3.55 -7.72 0.64
N GLU A 36 -4.04 -8.36 -0.41
CA GLU A 36 -4.67 -9.68 -0.31
C GLU A 36 -3.65 -10.77 0.04
N SER A 37 -2.50 -10.79 -0.65
CA SER A 37 -1.42 -11.73 -0.34
C SER A 37 -0.90 -11.52 1.10
N MET A 38 -0.76 -10.26 1.54
CA MET A 38 -0.33 -9.97 2.90
C MET A 38 -1.33 -10.50 3.93
N TYR A 39 -2.62 -10.30 3.70
CA TYR A 39 -3.65 -10.85 4.55
C TYR A 39 -3.55 -12.38 4.63
N GLU A 40 -3.60 -13.05 3.48
CA GLU A 40 -3.64 -14.51 3.39
C GLU A 40 -2.41 -15.19 3.97
N LYS A 41 -1.23 -14.58 3.84
CA LYS A 41 0.04 -15.19 4.29
C LYS A 41 0.44 -14.81 5.71
N HIS A 42 0.11 -13.59 6.15
CA HIS A 42 0.64 -13.05 7.40
C HIS A 42 -0.42 -12.69 8.44
N PHE A 43 -1.59 -12.21 8.01
CA PHE A 43 -2.56 -11.58 8.94
C PHE A 43 -3.85 -12.37 9.18
N TYR A 44 -4.14 -13.40 8.38
CA TYR A 44 -5.39 -14.16 8.43
C TYR A 44 -5.66 -14.86 9.78
N ARG A 45 -4.61 -15.11 10.57
CA ARG A 45 -4.72 -15.72 11.91
C ARG A 45 -5.02 -14.71 13.01
N PHE A 46 -4.84 -13.42 12.73
CA PHE A 46 -4.93 -12.34 13.72
C PHE A 46 -6.18 -11.48 13.54
N TYR A 47 -6.66 -11.35 12.31
CA TYR A 47 -7.78 -10.48 11.95
C TYR A 47 -8.68 -11.19 10.95
N THR A 48 -9.97 -10.82 10.92
CA THR A 48 -10.79 -11.08 9.74
C THR A 48 -10.34 -10.22 8.56
N LYS A 49 -10.79 -10.54 7.34
CA LYS A 49 -10.44 -9.75 6.15
C LYS A 49 -11.00 -8.33 6.30
N GLU A 50 -12.21 -8.20 6.84
CA GLU A 50 -12.87 -6.94 7.11
C GLU A 50 -12.10 -6.09 8.14
N GLU A 51 -11.66 -6.71 9.25
CA GLU A 51 -10.87 -6.02 10.27
C GLU A 51 -9.53 -5.55 9.73
N PHE A 52 -8.83 -6.39 8.97
CA PHE A 52 -7.56 -6.03 8.36
C PHE A 52 -7.69 -4.86 7.40
N ILE A 53 -8.73 -4.86 6.55
CA ILE A 53 -9.01 -3.75 5.63
C ILE A 53 -9.34 -2.48 6.41
N ARG A 54 -10.18 -2.56 7.45
CA ARG A 54 -10.53 -1.41 8.30
C ARG A 54 -9.28 -0.78 8.92
N LEU A 55 -8.39 -1.59 9.49
CA LEU A 55 -7.15 -1.10 10.11
C LEU A 55 -6.19 -0.47 9.09
N ASN A 56 -6.13 -0.99 7.86
CA ASN A 56 -5.38 -0.36 6.77
C ASN A 56 -5.96 1.01 6.40
N ILE A 57 -7.29 1.12 6.30
CA ILE A 57 -7.99 2.39 6.02
C ILE A 57 -7.70 3.42 7.12
N GLU A 58 -7.82 3.03 8.39
CA GLU A 58 -7.52 3.89 9.53
C GLU A 58 -6.06 4.37 9.51
N SER A 59 -5.13 3.47 9.23
CA SER A 59 -3.70 3.81 9.11
C SER A 59 -3.43 4.78 7.96
N CYS A 60 -4.03 4.54 6.78
CA CYS A 60 -3.92 5.41 5.62
C CYS A 60 -4.47 6.82 5.91
N ASN A 61 -5.66 6.91 6.51
CA ASN A 61 -6.26 8.19 6.88
C ASN A 61 -5.40 8.92 7.94
N ALA A 62 -4.92 8.24 8.97
CA ALA A 62 -4.04 8.85 9.98
C ALA A 62 -2.74 9.39 9.37
N MET A 63 -2.12 8.66 8.44
CA MET A 63 -0.92 9.14 7.73
C MET A 63 -1.21 10.37 6.88
N GLN A 64 -2.26 10.31 6.05
CA GLN A 64 -2.68 11.43 5.22
C GLN A 64 -2.99 12.68 6.07
N GLU A 65 -3.55 12.54 7.28
CA GLU A 65 -3.78 13.67 8.21
C GLU A 65 -2.45 14.25 8.70
N ARG A 66 -1.55 13.38 9.16
CA ARG A 66 -0.21 13.78 9.62
C ARG A 66 0.60 14.53 8.56
N PHE A 67 0.40 14.21 7.29
CA PHE A 67 1.07 14.85 6.16
C PHE A 67 0.27 15.99 5.51
N GLY A 68 -0.88 16.38 6.09
CA GLY A 68 -1.69 17.50 5.58
C GLY A 68 -2.31 17.25 4.20
N ILE A 69 -2.56 15.99 3.84
CA ILE A 69 -3.25 15.62 2.61
C ILE A 69 -4.74 15.97 2.74
N GLU A 70 -5.29 16.58 1.70
CA GLU A 70 -6.68 17.04 1.67
C GLU A 70 -7.69 15.92 1.95
N ASP A 71 -8.78 16.24 2.66
CA ASP A 71 -9.79 15.27 3.08
C ASP A 71 -10.57 14.61 1.94
N ARG A 72 -10.48 15.14 0.73
CA ARG A 72 -11.05 14.50 -0.46
C ARG A 72 -10.41 13.14 -0.79
N PHE A 73 -9.20 12.87 -0.28
CA PHE A 73 -8.46 11.63 -0.51
C PHE A 73 -8.67 10.56 0.59
N ARG A 74 -9.53 10.84 1.57
CA ARG A 74 -9.85 9.89 2.65
C ARG A 74 -10.60 8.70 2.08
N ILE A 75 -10.25 7.52 2.57
CA ILE A 75 -10.98 6.29 2.27
C ILE A 75 -12.12 6.18 3.31
N LYS A 76 -13.36 6.01 2.81
CA LYS A 76 -14.59 5.92 3.61
C LYS A 76 -15.12 4.50 3.65
#